data_AF-A0A2S7T6J6-F1
#
_entry.id   AF-A0A2S7T6J6-F1
#
_cell.length_a   1.000
_cell.length_b   1.000
_cell.length_c   1.000
_cell.angle_alpha   90.00
_cell.angle_beta   90.00
_cell.angle_gamma   90.00
#
_symmetry.space_group_name_H-M   'P 1'
#
loop_
_entity.id
_entity.type
_entity.pdbx_description
1 polymer ?
#
loop_
_entity_poly.entity_id
_entity_poly.type
_entity_poly.pdbx_seq_one_letter_code
_entity_poly.pdbx_strand_id
1 'polypeptide(L)'
;MFTDLAGLKTFLLVLDFGTLVLIWTVQWMIYPSFPYYSKENFLPWHNKYAPRMGRIAGPLMVLQVLGYAFLLVEDFGALSVAKCICVGITWVMTIGFFVPLHTKISSGHYNDNDLQGLVSKNYIRSWSWTVLFALEVLSFTRFG
;
A
#
# COMPACT_ATOMS: atom_id res chain seq x y z
N MET A 1 8.65 6.11 -28.76
CA MET A 1 9.75 6.33 -27.79
C MET A 1 9.88 5.02 -27.03
N PHE A 2 10.97 4.29 -27.23
CA PHE A 2 11.16 2.92 -26.75
C PHE A 2 10.84 2.79 -25.25
N THR A 3 9.69 2.22 -24.95
CA THR A 3 9.32 1.76 -23.62
C THR A 3 9.97 0.41 -23.44
N ASP A 4 11.18 0.41 -22.90
CA ASP A 4 11.83 -0.84 -22.52
C ASP A 4 10.97 -1.53 -21.46
N LEU A 5 10.20 -2.53 -21.90
CA LEU A 5 9.30 -3.32 -21.06
C LEU A 5 10.10 -3.99 -19.91
N ALA A 6 11.37 -4.33 -20.13
CA ALA A 6 12.22 -4.88 -19.08
C ALA A 6 12.56 -3.81 -18.02
N GLY A 7 12.86 -2.59 -18.45
CA GLY A 7 13.03 -1.43 -17.57
C GLY A 7 11.78 -1.14 -16.74
N LEU A 8 10.59 -1.16 -17.36
CA LEU A 8 9.31 -1.01 -16.64
C LEU A 8 9.09 -2.10 -15.59
N LYS A 9 9.29 -3.37 -15.97
CA LYS A 9 9.12 -4.53 -15.06
C LYS A 9 10.10 -4.44 -13.89
N THR A 10 11.35 -4.04 -14.14
CA THR A 10 12.35 -3.83 -13.08
C THR A 10 11.96 -2.68 -12.15
N PHE A 11 11.48 -1.57 -12.71
CA PHE A 11 10.98 -0.44 -11.92
C PHE A 11 9.81 -0.84 -11.01
N LEU A 12 8.82 -1.54 -11.55
CA LEU A 12 7.67 -2.05 -10.80
C LEU A 12 8.09 -3.02 -9.69
N LEU A 13 9.03 -3.94 -9.97
CA LEU A 13 9.57 -4.87 -8.98
C LEU A 13 10.18 -4.14 -7.77
N VAL A 14 11.01 -3.13 -8.01
CA VAL A 14 11.64 -2.32 -6.94
C VAL A 14 10.59 -1.52 -6.17
N LEU A 15 9.65 -0.90 -6.89
CA LEU A 15 8.57 -0.11 -6.31
C LEU A 15 7.68 -0.95 -5.38
N ASP A 16 7.33 -2.16 -5.83
CA ASP A 16 6.48 -3.08 -5.10
C ASP A 16 7.19 -3.68 -3.90
N PHE A 17 8.49 -4.00 -4.03
CA PHE A 17 9.31 -4.42 -2.89
C PHE A 17 9.36 -3.34 -1.81
N GLY A 18 9.61 -2.08 -2.20
CA GLY A 18 9.60 -0.95 -1.27
C GLY A 18 8.26 -0.79 -0.57
N THR A 19 7.16 -0.93 -1.32
CA THR A 19 5.79 -0.83 -0.77
C THR A 19 5.45 -2.00 0.15
N LEU A 20 5.92 -3.20 -0.17
CA LEU A 20 5.78 -4.41 0.65
C LEU A 20 6.46 -4.23 2.02
N VAL A 21 7.72 -3.80 2.02
CA VAL A 21 8.46 -3.53 3.26
C VAL A 21 7.75 -2.45 4.08
N LEU A 22 7.31 -1.38 3.41
CA LEU A 22 6.61 -0.28 4.04
C LEU A 22 5.30 -0.71 4.71
N ILE A 23 4.48 -1.51 4.02
CA ILE A 23 3.17 -1.91 4.57
C ILE A 23 3.31 -2.88 5.74
N TRP A 24 4.26 -3.82 5.69
CA TRP A 24 4.51 -4.72 6.82
C TRP A 24 5.11 -3.98 8.02
N THR A 25 5.93 -2.95 7.79
CA THR A 25 6.39 -2.05 8.87
C THR A 25 5.20 -1.36 9.55
N VAL A 26 4.23 -0.87 8.77
CA VAL A 26 2.99 -0.30 9.33
C VAL A 26 2.21 -1.35 10.12
N GLN A 27 2.03 -2.55 9.55
CA GLN A 27 1.23 -3.63 10.13
C GLN A 27 1.81 -4.16 11.45
N TRP A 28 3.13 -4.31 11.55
CA TRP A 28 3.78 -4.99 12.68
C TRP A 28 4.45 -4.06 13.67
N MET A 29 4.87 -2.88 13.25
CA MET A 29 5.52 -1.93 14.16
C MET A 29 4.59 -0.78 14.51
N ILE A 30 4.00 -0.13 13.51
CA ILE A 30 3.29 1.12 13.76
C ILE A 30 1.92 0.89 14.40
N TYR A 31 1.06 0.09 13.80
CA TYR A 31 -0.28 -0.13 14.37
C TYR A 31 -0.25 -0.84 15.73
N PRO A 32 0.61 -1.85 15.96
CA PRO A 32 0.76 -2.46 17.28
C PRO A 32 1.31 -1.50 18.36
N SER A 33 1.88 -0.36 17.97
CA SER A 33 2.32 0.66 18.92
C SER A 33 1.16 1.48 19.52
N PHE A 34 -0.03 1.49 18.91
CA PHE A 34 -1.15 2.34 19.35
C PHE A 34 -1.51 2.18 20.83
N PRO A 35 -1.61 0.97 21.41
CA PRO A 35 -1.98 0.80 22.81
C PRO A 35 -0.94 1.31 23.82
N TYR A 36 0.28 1.61 23.37
CA TYR A 36 1.37 2.09 24.23
C TYR A 36 1.38 3.62 24.40
N TYR A 37 0.53 4.35 23.67
CA TYR A 37 0.36 5.79 23.86
C TYR A 37 -0.76 6.08 24.87
N SER A 38 -0.52 7.04 25.77
CA SER A 38 -1.62 7.64 26.53
C SER A 38 -2.57 8.37 25.57
N LYS A 39 -3.84 8.50 25.95
CA LYS A 39 -4.85 9.23 25.15
C LYS A 39 -4.40 10.65 24.81
N GLU A 40 -3.74 11.32 25.75
CA GLU A 40 -3.18 12.67 25.60
C GLU A 40 -2.06 12.74 24.56
N ASN A 41 -1.22 11.71 24.48
CA ASN A 41 -0.06 11.68 23.58
C ASN A 41 -0.37 11.06 22.20
N PHE A 42 -1.38 10.19 22.11
CA PHE A 42 -1.71 9.49 20.87
C PHE A 42 -2.14 10.45 19.76
N LEU A 43 -3.08 11.36 20.03
CA LEU A 43 -3.65 12.23 19.00
C LEU A 43 -2.60 13.21 18.42
N PRO A 44 -1.79 13.92 19.23
CA PRO A 44 -0.70 14.75 18.71
C PRO A 44 0.34 13.96 17.90
N TRP A 45 0.63 12.73 18.31
CA TRP A 45 1.52 11.84 17.56
C TRP A 45 0.90 11.44 16.22
N HIS A 46 -0.35 10.94 16.23
CA HIS A 46 -1.07 10.47 15.05
C HIS A 46 -1.21 11.57 13.99
N ASN A 47 -1.56 12.80 14.43
CA ASN A 47 -1.72 13.97 13.56
C ASN A 47 -0.41 14.37 12.87
N LYS A 48 0.74 14.02 13.43
CA LYS A 48 2.04 14.19 12.77
C LYS A 48 2.40 12.98 11.91
N TYR A 49 2.17 11.78 12.41
CA TYR A 49 2.52 10.52 11.76
C TYR A 49 1.74 10.30 10.46
N ALA A 50 0.41 10.35 10.50
CA ALA A 50 -0.42 9.93 9.36
C ALA A 50 -0.16 10.77 8.09
N PRO A 51 -0.05 12.11 8.15
CA PRO A 51 0.29 12.90 6.96
C PRO A 51 1.73 12.68 6.47
N ARG A 52 2.69 12.40 7.37
CA ARG A 52 4.06 12.07 6.99
C ARG A 52 4.12 10.73 6.27
N MET A 53 3.42 9.74 6.80
CA MET A 53 3.28 8.43 6.17
C MET A 53 2.60 8.54 4.80
N GLY A 54 1.54 9.36 4.69
CA GLY A 54 0.88 9.64 3.43
C GLY A 54 1.80 10.28 2.38
N ARG A 55 2.71 11.18 2.78
CA ARG A 55 3.71 11.78 1.86
C ARG A 55 4.74 10.77 1.36
N ILE A 56 5.01 9.69 2.09
CA ILE A 56 5.92 8.62 1.67
C ILE A 56 5.16 7.61 0.79
N ALA A 57 4.02 7.10 1.28
CA ALA A 57 3.26 6.05 0.61
C ALA A 57 2.51 6.55 -0.63
N GLY A 58 1.99 7.78 -0.61
CA GLY A 58 1.17 8.35 -1.67
C GLY A 58 1.86 8.35 -3.05
N PRO A 59 3.08 8.91 -3.17
CA PRO A 59 3.83 8.87 -4.43
C PRO A 59 4.08 7.44 -4.93
N LEU A 60 4.44 6.51 -4.04
CA LEU A 60 4.65 5.11 -4.42
C LEU A 60 3.37 4.48 -4.98
N MET A 61 2.24 4.70 -4.32
CA MET A 61 0.94 4.18 -4.76
C MET A 61 0.48 4.77 -6.10
N VAL A 62 0.74 6.06 -6.35
CA VAL A 62 0.42 6.72 -7.63
C VAL A 62 1.29 6.15 -8.76
N LEU A 63 2.60 6.05 -8.53
CA LEU A 63 3.52 5.44 -9.49
C LEU A 63 3.15 4.00 -9.78
N GLN A 64 2.69 3.25 -8.76
CA GLN A 64 2.24 1.86 -8.91
C GLN A 64 1.04 1.78 -9.87
N VAL A 65 -0.03 2.55 -9.64
CA VAL A 65 -1.20 2.53 -10.53
C VAL A 65 -0.85 2.95 -11.96
N LEU A 66 -0.05 4.00 -12.14
CA LEU A 66 0.35 4.45 -13.47
C LEU A 66 1.19 3.39 -14.19
N GLY A 67 2.17 2.80 -13.50
CA GLY A 67 3.03 1.78 -14.07
C GLY A 67 2.28 0.49 -14.42
N TYR A 68 1.33 0.07 -13.59
CA TYR A 68 0.49 -1.11 -13.87
C TYR A 68 -0.56 -0.88 -14.95
N ALA A 69 -1.15 0.33 -15.01
CA ALA A 69 -2.03 0.70 -16.11
C ALA A 69 -1.26 0.69 -17.44
N PHE A 70 -0.03 1.19 -17.45
CA PHE A 70 0.84 1.15 -18.61
C PHE A 70 1.26 -0.28 -18.99
N LEU A 71 1.66 -1.11 -18.00
CA LEU A 71 1.97 -2.53 -18.22
C LEU A 71 0.80 -3.29 -18.85
N LEU A 72 -0.44 -3.01 -18.44
CA LEU A 72 -1.62 -3.67 -18.97
C LEU A 72 -1.86 -3.38 -20.46
N VAL A 73 -1.45 -2.20 -20.95
CA VAL A 73 -1.54 -1.83 -22.37
C VAL A 73 -0.44 -2.50 -23.18
N GLU A 74 0.79 -2.54 -22.65
CA GLU A 74 1.96 -3.05 -23.37
C GLU A 74 2.09 -4.59 -23.33
N ASP A 75 1.66 -5.23 -22.25
CA ASP A 75 1.82 -6.68 -22.01
C ASP A 75 0.52 -7.25 -21.43
N PHE A 76 -0.55 -7.17 -22.22
CA PHE A 76 -1.86 -7.67 -21.80
C PHE A 76 -1.86 -9.19 -21.66
N GLY A 77 -2.23 -9.67 -20.47
CA GLY A 77 -2.34 -11.08 -20.18
C GLY A 77 -2.90 -11.35 -18.79
N ALA A 78 -3.21 -12.62 -18.51
CA ALA A 78 -3.82 -13.02 -17.23
C ALA A 78 -2.98 -12.57 -16.02
N LEU A 79 -1.65 -12.60 -16.14
CA LEU A 79 -0.75 -12.19 -15.07
C LEU A 79 -0.78 -10.67 -14.83
N SER A 80 -0.74 -9.87 -15.89
CA SER A 80 -0.84 -8.40 -15.82
C SER A 80 -2.20 -7.98 -15.25
N VAL A 81 -3.29 -8.65 -15.64
CA VAL A 81 -4.62 -8.43 -15.06
C VAL A 81 -4.64 -8.76 -13.57
N ALA A 82 -4.09 -9.90 -13.15
CA ALA A 82 -4.05 -10.29 -11.74
C ALA A 82 -3.26 -9.28 -10.88
N LYS A 83 -2.14 -8.77 -11.40
CA LYS A 83 -1.35 -7.71 -10.76
C LYS A 83 -2.16 -6.42 -10.61
N CYS A 84 -2.82 -5.97 -11.69
CA CYS A 84 -3.71 -4.80 -11.65
C CYS A 84 -4.86 -4.95 -10.65
N ILE A 85 -5.45 -6.13 -10.51
CA ILE A 85 -6.48 -6.41 -9.50
C ILE A 85 -5.93 -6.21 -8.08
N CYS A 86 -4.74 -6.74 -7.79
CA CYS A 86 -4.11 -6.57 -6.48
C CYS A 86 -3.88 -5.09 -6.16
N VAL A 87 -3.38 -4.30 -7.12
CA VAL A 87 -3.19 -2.84 -6.98
C VAL A 87 -4.53 -2.12 -6.83
N GLY A 88 -5.55 -2.52 -7.57
CA GLY A 88 -6.90 -1.96 -7.46
C GLY A 88 -7.50 -2.18 -6.07
N ILE A 89 -7.35 -3.37 -5.50
CA ILE A 89 -7.79 -3.67 -4.12
C ILE A 89 -7.08 -2.76 -3.13
N THR A 90 -5.75 -2.61 -3.21
CA THR A 90 -5.01 -1.77 -2.25
C THR A 90 -5.42 -0.31 -2.35
N TRP A 91 -5.71 0.19 -3.55
CA TRP A 91 -6.19 1.55 -3.78
C TRP A 91 -7.60 1.78 -3.25
N VAL A 92 -8.56 0.92 -3.60
CA VAL A 92 -9.94 0.99 -3.09
C VAL A 92 -9.96 0.94 -1.57
N MET A 93 -9.18 0.03 -0.97
CA MET A 93 -9.03 -0.04 0.48
C MET A 93 -8.48 1.28 1.03
N THR A 94 -7.45 1.84 0.40
CA THR A 94 -6.78 3.06 0.87
C THR A 94 -7.72 4.26 0.84
N ILE A 95 -8.31 4.58 -0.30
CA ILE A 95 -9.16 5.77 -0.44
C ILE A 95 -10.53 5.59 0.23
N GLY A 96 -11.09 4.38 0.20
CA GLY A 96 -12.42 4.08 0.70
C GLY A 96 -12.48 3.84 2.21
N PHE A 97 -11.38 3.37 2.81
CA PHE A 97 -11.35 3.01 4.24
C PHE A 97 -10.23 3.71 5.01
N PHE A 98 -8.98 3.66 4.55
CA PHE A 98 -7.85 4.17 5.36
C PHE A 98 -7.82 5.68 5.45
N VAL A 99 -7.96 6.38 4.33
CA VAL A 99 -8.00 7.86 4.29
C VAL A 99 -9.12 8.39 5.20
N PRO A 100 -10.39 7.98 5.05
CA PRO A 100 -11.46 8.50 5.91
C PRO A 100 -11.26 8.11 7.39
N LEU A 101 -10.76 6.92 7.68
CA LEU A 101 -10.53 6.48 9.06
C LEU A 101 -9.39 7.26 9.74
N HIS A 102 -8.29 7.53 9.02
CA HIS A 102 -7.22 8.40 9.52
C HIS A 102 -7.70 9.84 9.74
N THR A 103 -8.56 10.36 8.87
CA THR A 103 -9.19 11.68 9.07
C THR A 103 -10.09 11.69 10.30
N LYS A 104 -10.91 10.65 10.49
CA LYS A 104 -11.77 10.48 11.68
C LYS A 104 -10.94 10.48 12.96
N ILE A 105 -9.86 9.69 13.00
CA ILE A 105 -8.95 9.63 14.15
C ILE A 105 -8.31 11.01 14.38
N SER A 106 -7.84 11.67 13.32
CA SER A 106 -7.17 12.96 13.43
C SER A 106 -8.09 14.07 13.95
N SER A 107 -9.40 13.94 13.74
CA SER A 107 -10.41 14.85 14.29
C SER A 107 -10.69 14.67 15.78
N GLY A 108 -10.13 13.64 16.42
CA GLY A 108 -10.38 13.28 17.82
C GLY A 108 -11.66 12.47 18.07
N HIS A 109 -12.52 12.28 17.05
CA HIS A 109 -13.78 11.54 17.16
C HIS A 109 -13.61 10.04 16.84
N TYR A 110 -12.76 9.33 17.58
CA TYR A 110 -12.49 7.91 17.36
C TYR A 110 -12.67 7.07 18.63
N ASN A 111 -12.81 5.77 18.44
CA ASN A 111 -12.82 4.77 19.51
C ASN A 111 -11.88 3.60 19.19
N ASP A 112 -11.80 2.63 20.10
CA ASP A 112 -10.90 1.48 19.94
C ASP A 112 -11.26 0.61 18.71
N ASN A 113 -12.53 0.57 18.31
CA ASN A 113 -12.94 -0.14 17.09
C ASN A 113 -12.42 0.53 15.82
N ASP A 114 -12.28 1.86 15.82
CA ASP A 114 -11.64 2.59 14.71
C ASP A 114 -10.16 2.23 14.60
N LEU A 115 -9.45 2.12 15.74
CA LEU A 115 -8.04 1.72 15.77
C LEU A 115 -7.84 0.26 15.34
N GLN A 116 -8.68 -0.66 15.85
CA GLN A 116 -8.69 -2.05 15.40
C GLN A 116 -9.09 -2.17 13.93
N GLY A 117 -9.93 -1.25 13.44
CA GLY A 117 -10.29 -1.12 12.03
C GLY A 117 -9.07 -0.89 11.13
N LEU A 118 -8.10 -0.06 11.57
CA LEU A 118 -6.84 0.12 10.86
C LEU A 118 -6.02 -1.19 10.83
N VAL A 119 -5.87 -1.87 11.96
CA VAL A 119 -5.10 -3.11 12.06
C VAL A 119 -5.69 -4.22 11.20
N SER A 120 -6.97 -4.51 11.39
CA SER A 120 -7.66 -5.64 10.76
C SER A 120 -7.73 -5.49 9.24
N LYS A 121 -8.12 -4.32 8.75
CA LYS A 121 -8.25 -4.07 7.32
C LYS A 121 -6.89 -3.99 6.62
N ASN A 122 -5.81 -3.68 7.35
CA ASN A 122 -4.50 -3.51 6.74
C ASN A 122 -3.81 -4.83 6.45
N TYR A 123 -4.26 -5.94 7.06
CA TYR A 123 -3.89 -7.28 6.60
C TYR A 123 -4.32 -7.53 5.16
N ILE A 124 -5.50 -7.06 4.72
CA ILE A 124 -5.94 -7.20 3.32
C ILE A 124 -4.94 -6.52 2.38
N ARG A 125 -4.49 -5.31 2.72
CA ARG A 125 -3.48 -4.58 1.94
C ARG A 125 -2.11 -5.27 1.99
N SER A 126 -1.68 -5.70 3.16
CA SER A 126 -0.38 -6.37 3.36
C SER A 126 -0.30 -7.67 2.56
N TRP A 127 -1.36 -8.48 2.59
CA TRP A 127 -1.45 -9.69 1.78
C TRP A 127 -1.59 -9.39 0.29
N SER A 128 -2.36 -8.37 -0.10
CA SER A 128 -2.47 -7.96 -1.51
C SER A 128 -1.11 -7.55 -2.09
N TRP A 129 -0.31 -6.77 -1.36
CA TRP A 129 1.05 -6.42 -1.79
C TRP A 129 2.02 -7.61 -1.72
N THR A 130 1.82 -8.55 -0.79
CA THR A 130 2.62 -9.79 -0.73
C THR A 130 2.37 -10.65 -1.97
N VAL A 131 1.09 -10.86 -2.32
CA VAL A 131 0.71 -11.60 -3.53
C VAL A 131 1.21 -10.87 -4.78
N LEU A 132 1.02 -9.56 -4.87
CA LEU A 132 1.52 -8.76 -5.98
C LEU A 132 3.03 -8.95 -6.20
N PHE A 133 3.82 -8.80 -5.12
CA PHE A 133 5.26 -8.97 -5.20
C PHE A 133 5.67 -10.40 -5.59
N ALA A 134 4.95 -11.42 -5.09
CA ALA A 134 5.19 -12.80 -5.52
C ALA A 134 4.91 -12.99 -7.02
N LEU A 135 3.83 -12.39 -7.56
CA LEU A 135 3.52 -12.41 -8.99
C LEU A 135 4.60 -11.67 -9.81
N GLU A 136 5.16 -10.58 -9.30
CA GLU A 136 6.29 -9.88 -9.93
C GLU A 136 7.52 -10.79 -10.03
N VAL A 137 7.95 -11.40 -8.91
CA VAL A 137 9.10 -12.34 -8.89
C VAL A 137 8.87 -13.53 -9.82
N LEU A 138 7.66 -14.10 -9.85
CA LEU A 138 7.31 -15.20 -10.76
C LEU A 138 7.37 -14.77 -12.24
N SER A 139 6.93 -13.55 -12.55
CA SER A 139 7.00 -13.02 -13.91
C SER A 139 8.44 -12.75 -14.34
N PHE A 140 9.27 -12.24 -13.44
CA PHE A 140 10.65 -11.89 -13.71
C PHE A 140 11.53 -13.12 -13.91
N THR A 141 11.29 -14.20 -13.14
CA THR A 141 12.07 -15.45 -13.24
C THR A 141 11.72 -16.33 -14.43
N ARG A 142 10.51 -16.20 -14.99
CA ARG A 142 10.05 -17.02 -16.13
C ARG A 142 10.28 -16.38 -17.50
N PHE A 143 10.48 -15.06 -17.55
CA PHE A 143 10.54 -14.29 -18.80
C PHE A 143 11.67 -13.23 -18.81
N GLY A 144 12.53 -13.23 -17.80
CA GLY A 144 13.76 -12.42 -17.74
C GLY A 144 15.00 -13.18 -18.17
#